data_AF-A0A937VF17-F1
#
_entry.id   AF-A0A937VF17-F1
#
_cell.length_a   1.000
_cell.length_b   1.000
_cell.length_c   1.000
_cell.angle_alpha   90.00
_cell.angle_beta   90.00
_cell.angle_gamma   90.00
#
_symmetry.space_group_name_H-M   'P 1'
#
loop_
_entity.id
_entity.type
_entity.pdbx_description
1 polymer ?
#
loop_
_entity_poly.entity_id
_entity_poly.type
_entity_poly.pdbx_seq_one_letter_code
_entity_poly.pdbx_strand_id
1 'polypeptide(L)'
;MEEEKKPAEILAEAVPEVIPGEATPVEEVPVEATPAEEVAAEVLPPRAAATAALPEEAGSSQNDRNLAALAHGGTLLNVVFPGLGILAALLIWLSVKERSRYAGFQSLQAVAFQVAALLATVLGGILVVVGWVVSALLVAVAVGCLLMPFALLLTLAVILMAIAALVYGLFGAYEVYNGRDFRYWLVGEWLEQEQAR
;
A
#
# COMPACT_ATOMS: atom_id res chain seq x y z
N MET A 1 24.63 -58.97 27.76
CA MET A 1 25.32 -57.74 27.34
C MET A 1 24.28 -56.65 27.33
N GLU A 2 23.84 -56.26 28.52
CA GLU A 2 24.48 -55.24 29.38
C GLU A 2 24.00 -53.86 28.91
N GLU A 3 23.18 -53.16 29.71
CA GLU A 3 23.65 -52.30 30.83
C GLU A 3 24.62 -51.24 30.29
N GLU A 4 24.46 -49.94 30.53
CA GLU A 4 24.17 -49.23 31.78
C GLU A 4 24.00 -47.75 31.32
N LYS A 5 23.00 -47.00 31.82
CA LYS A 5 23.19 -45.94 32.86
C LYS A 5 23.36 -44.50 32.32
N LYS A 6 22.26 -43.72 32.42
CA LYS A 6 21.98 -42.67 33.43
C LYS A 6 23.15 -41.68 33.79
N PRO A 7 22.88 -40.54 34.45
CA PRO A 7 22.24 -39.27 34.06
C PRO A 7 23.05 -38.02 34.53
N ALA A 8 22.45 -36.82 34.38
CA ALA A 8 22.46 -35.67 35.30
C ALA A 8 23.76 -35.21 36.00
N GLU A 9 24.13 -33.95 35.73
CA GLU A 9 24.67 -32.99 36.71
C GLU A 9 24.41 -31.58 36.13
N ILE A 10 23.41 -30.83 36.61
CA ILE A 10 23.45 -29.94 37.79
C ILE A 10 24.59 -28.92 37.70
N LEU A 11 24.23 -27.67 37.43
CA LEU A 11 24.84 -26.50 38.07
C LEU A 11 23.76 -25.42 38.17
N ALA A 12 23.03 -25.51 39.26
CA ALA A 12 22.27 -24.43 39.84
C ALA A 12 23.23 -23.61 40.72
N GLU A 13 23.46 -22.34 40.39
CA GLU A 13 24.01 -21.31 41.28
C GLU A 13 24.00 -19.98 40.48
N ALA A 14 23.49 -18.83 40.91
CA ALA A 14 22.82 -18.41 42.13
C ALA A 14 21.78 -17.34 41.78
N VAL A 15 20.58 -17.51 42.30
CA VAL A 15 19.62 -16.42 42.55
C VAL A 15 20.10 -15.74 43.82
N PRO A 16 20.32 -14.41 43.88
CA PRO A 16 20.64 -13.76 45.13
C PRO A 16 19.43 -13.86 46.08
N GLU A 17 19.71 -14.48 47.21
CA GLU A 17 18.83 -14.76 48.34
C GLU A 17 18.35 -13.48 49.01
N VAL A 18 17.04 -13.42 49.26
CA VAL A 18 16.37 -12.40 50.07
C VAL A 18 16.71 -12.66 51.53
N ILE A 19 17.41 -11.74 52.19
CA ILE A 19 17.60 -11.74 53.64
C ILE A 19 16.49 -10.89 54.30
N PRO A 20 15.72 -11.44 55.27
CA PRO A 20 14.71 -10.71 56.02
C PRO A 20 15.23 -10.15 57.35
N GLY A 21 14.81 -8.92 57.69
CA GLY A 21 15.06 -8.22 58.96
C GLY A 21 15.35 -6.74 58.68
N GLU A 22 14.71 -5.73 59.26
CA GLU A 22 14.07 -5.60 60.56
C GLU A 22 12.75 -4.83 60.44
N ALA A 23 11.75 -5.25 61.23
CA ALA A 23 10.55 -4.48 61.48
C ALA A 23 10.87 -3.33 62.44
N THR A 24 10.67 -2.09 62.01
CA THR A 24 10.58 -0.94 62.93
C THR A 24 9.11 -0.57 63.13
N PRO A 25 8.66 -0.37 64.38
CA PRO A 25 7.23 -0.32 64.71
C PRO A 25 6.55 0.96 64.22
N VAL A 26 5.27 0.79 63.87
CA VAL A 26 4.29 1.82 63.55
C VAL A 26 4.20 2.83 64.70
N GLU A 27 4.55 4.09 64.45
CA GLU A 27 4.22 5.21 65.34
C GLU A 27 2.83 5.73 64.96
N GLU A 28 1.84 5.36 65.77
CA GLU A 28 0.47 5.87 65.70
C GLU A 28 0.46 7.38 66.03
N VAL A 29 0.14 8.22 65.05
CA VAL A 29 -0.19 9.63 65.30
C VAL A 29 -1.72 9.80 65.30
N PRO A 30 -2.31 10.45 66.32
CA PRO A 30 -3.74 10.32 66.63
C PRO A 30 -4.67 11.01 65.64
N VAL A 31 -5.83 10.38 65.44
CA VAL A 31 -7.00 10.89 64.72
C VAL A 31 -7.55 12.14 65.42
N GLU A 32 -7.37 13.31 64.81
CA GLU A 32 -8.18 14.50 65.12
C GLU A 32 -9.39 14.53 64.18
N ALA A 33 -10.56 14.19 64.73
CA ALA A 33 -11.83 14.22 64.03
C ALA A 33 -12.46 15.61 64.12
N THR A 34 -12.67 16.28 62.98
CA THR A 34 -13.72 17.29 62.77
C THR A 34 -14.05 17.35 61.26
N PRO A 35 -15.28 17.75 60.85
CA PRO A 35 -16.39 16.85 60.59
C PRO A 35 -16.63 16.64 59.09
N ALA A 36 -17.32 15.54 58.77
CA ALA A 36 -17.91 15.29 57.47
C ALA A 36 -18.78 16.48 57.02
N GLU A 37 -18.50 17.02 55.84
CA GLU A 37 -19.45 17.54 54.82
C GLU A 37 -18.73 18.48 53.83
N GLU A 38 -17.71 18.01 53.09
CA GLU A 38 -17.37 18.61 51.79
C GLU A 38 -16.50 17.66 50.95
N VAL A 39 -16.86 17.51 49.68
CA VAL A 39 -16.09 16.86 48.60
C VAL A 39 -16.06 15.31 48.56
N ALA A 40 -17.21 14.69 48.77
CA ALA A 40 -17.55 13.46 48.04
C ALA A 40 -18.17 13.84 46.69
N ALA A 41 -17.33 14.11 45.67
CA ALA A 41 -17.63 13.98 44.23
C ALA A 41 -16.55 14.63 43.34
N GLU A 42 -15.28 14.20 43.43
CA GLU A 42 -14.40 14.36 42.27
C GLU A 42 -14.56 13.11 41.39
N VAL A 43 -15.52 13.23 40.48
CA VAL A 43 -15.79 12.30 39.39
C VAL A 43 -14.50 12.10 38.60
N LEU A 44 -14.01 10.86 38.57
CA LEU A 44 -12.99 10.36 37.65
C LEU A 44 -13.12 11.03 36.27
N PRO A 45 -12.05 11.62 35.71
CA PRO A 45 -12.15 12.22 34.39
C PRO A 45 -12.53 11.15 33.36
N PRO A 46 -13.42 11.44 32.39
CA PRO A 46 -13.77 10.55 31.27
C PRO A 46 -12.61 10.37 30.27
N ARG A 47 -11.36 10.56 30.70
CA ARG A 47 -10.16 10.45 29.90
C ARG A 47 -9.41 9.13 30.11
N ALA A 48 -9.59 8.45 31.25
CA ALA A 48 -8.96 7.15 31.50
C ALA A 48 -9.65 5.99 30.73
N ALA A 49 -10.91 6.15 30.33
CA ALA A 49 -11.60 5.19 29.45
C ALA A 49 -11.49 5.52 27.95
N ALA A 50 -10.97 6.70 27.60
CA ALA A 50 -10.77 7.11 26.20
C ALA A 50 -9.47 6.59 25.59
N THR A 51 -8.61 5.92 26.39
CA THR A 51 -7.32 5.37 25.95
C THR A 51 -7.30 3.85 25.88
N ALA A 52 -8.46 3.18 26.03
CA ALA A 52 -8.56 1.72 26.00
C ALA A 52 -9.16 1.16 24.68
N ALA A 53 -9.44 2.02 23.70
CA ALA A 53 -9.81 1.61 22.34
C ALA A 53 -9.56 2.75 21.33
N LEU A 54 -8.31 3.19 21.20
CA LEU A 54 -7.90 3.74 19.90
C LEU A 54 -7.74 2.52 18.97
N PRO A 55 -8.51 2.42 17.88
CA PRO A 55 -8.40 1.29 16.96
C PRO A 55 -7.02 1.34 16.30
N GLU A 56 -6.27 0.23 16.34
CA GLU A 56 -5.06 -0.06 15.55
C GLU A 56 -4.46 1.14 14.77
N GLU A 57 -3.79 2.03 15.51
CA GLU A 57 -2.46 2.59 15.23
C GLU A 57 -2.00 2.66 13.75
N ALA A 58 -2.19 3.82 13.12
CA ALA A 58 -1.22 4.52 12.24
C ALA A 58 -0.53 3.83 11.03
N GLY A 59 -0.93 2.64 10.61
CA GLY A 59 -0.43 1.95 9.41
C GLY A 59 -1.56 1.41 8.53
N SER A 60 -1.36 1.31 7.21
CA SER A 60 -2.34 0.66 6.33
C SER A 60 -2.53 -0.80 6.73
N SER A 61 -3.78 -1.24 6.92
CA SER A 61 -4.10 -2.64 7.23
C SER A 61 -3.67 -3.57 6.10
N GLN A 62 -3.40 -4.85 6.40
CA GLN A 62 -3.05 -5.83 5.36
C GLN A 62 -4.16 -5.95 4.29
N ASN A 63 -5.42 -5.84 4.69
CA ASN A 63 -6.55 -5.85 3.76
C ASN A 63 -6.51 -4.65 2.80
N ASP A 64 -6.15 -3.47 3.30
CA ASP A 64 -6.02 -2.26 2.48
C ASP A 64 -4.85 -2.37 1.50
N ARG A 65 -3.73 -2.96 1.92
CA ARG A 65 -2.58 -3.26 1.04
C ARG A 65 -2.97 -4.25 -0.05
N ASN A 66 -3.69 -5.31 0.30
CA ASN A 66 -4.16 -6.30 -0.68
C ASN A 66 -5.08 -5.67 -1.73
N LEU A 67 -6.02 -4.83 -1.32
CA LEU A 67 -6.95 -4.17 -2.24
C LEU A 67 -6.26 -3.16 -3.14
N ALA A 68 -5.33 -2.39 -2.59
CA ALA A 68 -4.50 -1.49 -3.38
C ALA A 68 -3.63 -2.27 -4.38
N ALA A 69 -3.00 -3.38 -3.95
CA ALA A 69 -2.25 -4.26 -4.83
C ALA A 69 -3.13 -4.86 -5.94
N LEU A 70 -4.37 -5.25 -5.64
CA LEU A 70 -5.34 -5.72 -6.65
C LEU A 70 -5.74 -4.62 -7.63
N ALA A 71 -5.86 -3.37 -7.20
CA ALA A 71 -6.16 -2.25 -8.09
C ALA A 71 -5.03 -2.03 -9.11
N HIS A 72 -3.76 -2.08 -8.66
CA HIS A 72 -2.60 -2.00 -9.56
C HIS A 72 -2.46 -3.26 -10.43
N GLY A 73 -2.58 -4.44 -9.82
CA GLY A 73 -2.45 -5.75 -10.47
C GLY A 73 -3.56 -6.01 -11.49
N GLY A 74 -4.71 -5.35 -11.35
CA GLY A 74 -5.82 -5.35 -12.30
C GLY A 74 -5.40 -4.93 -13.71
N THR A 75 -4.24 -4.28 -13.88
CA THR A 75 -3.64 -4.00 -15.20
C THR A 75 -3.52 -5.25 -16.09
N LEU A 76 -3.34 -6.45 -15.52
CA LEU A 76 -3.33 -7.71 -16.27
C LEU A 76 -4.63 -7.97 -17.02
N LEU A 77 -5.77 -7.51 -16.49
CA LEU A 77 -7.07 -7.64 -17.14
C LEU A 77 -7.14 -6.85 -18.46
N ASN A 78 -6.36 -5.77 -18.59
CA ASN A 78 -6.31 -4.97 -19.82
C ASN A 78 -5.69 -5.73 -21.00
N VAL A 79 -4.88 -6.77 -20.74
CA VAL A 79 -4.31 -7.62 -21.79
C VAL A 79 -5.40 -8.45 -22.47
N VAL A 80 -6.38 -8.92 -21.70
CA VAL A 80 -7.50 -9.71 -22.24
C VAL A 80 -8.59 -8.81 -22.81
N PHE A 81 -8.96 -7.77 -22.05
CA PHE A 81 -9.98 -6.79 -22.45
C PHE A 81 -9.52 -5.38 -22.06
N PRO A 82 -9.15 -4.53 -23.04
CA PRO A 82 -8.73 -3.16 -22.76
C PRO A 82 -9.78 -2.40 -21.94
N GLY A 83 -9.37 -1.87 -20.79
CA GLY A 83 -10.23 -1.11 -19.87
C GLY A 83 -10.84 -1.92 -18.72
N LEU A 84 -10.80 -3.25 -18.76
CA LEU A 84 -11.33 -4.08 -17.67
C LEU A 84 -10.53 -3.90 -16.37
N GLY A 85 -9.21 -3.67 -16.46
CA GLY A 85 -8.37 -3.35 -15.32
C GLY A 85 -8.70 -1.98 -14.70
N ILE A 86 -9.04 -0.99 -15.54
CA ILE A 86 -9.50 0.34 -15.08
C ILE A 86 -10.79 0.18 -14.29
N LEU A 87 -11.74 -0.58 -14.83
CA LEU A 87 -13.00 -0.84 -14.15
C LEU A 87 -12.78 -1.54 -12.81
N ALA A 88 -11.93 -2.58 -12.76
CA ALA A 88 -11.60 -3.26 -11.51
C ALA A 88 -10.99 -2.31 -10.47
N ALA A 89 -10.00 -1.51 -10.86
CA ALA A 89 -9.39 -0.52 -9.98
C ALA A 89 -10.39 0.56 -9.52
N LEU A 90 -11.31 0.98 -10.39
CA LEU A 90 -12.34 1.97 -10.06
C LEU A 90 -13.37 1.41 -9.08
N LEU A 91 -13.82 0.17 -9.27
CA LEU A 91 -14.73 -0.50 -8.35
C LEU A 91 -14.09 -0.69 -6.98
N ILE A 92 -12.80 -1.04 -6.92
CA ILE A 92 -12.06 -1.09 -5.67
C ILE A 92 -12.02 0.30 -5.04
N TRP A 93 -11.62 1.33 -5.79
CA TRP A 93 -11.58 2.71 -5.29
C TRP A 93 -12.91 3.15 -4.69
N LEU A 94 -14.03 2.99 -5.42
CA LEU A 94 -15.36 3.36 -4.94
C LEU A 94 -15.73 2.63 -3.63
N SER A 95 -15.28 1.38 -3.48
CA SER A 95 -15.55 0.55 -2.30
C SER A 95 -14.68 0.88 -1.10
N VAL A 96 -13.52 1.51 -1.30
CA VAL A 96 -12.53 1.75 -0.22
C VAL A 96 -12.27 3.22 0.09
N LYS A 97 -12.67 4.15 -0.78
CA LYS A 97 -12.34 5.59 -0.68
C LYS A 97 -12.79 6.25 0.63
N GLU A 98 -13.90 5.79 1.20
CA GLU A 98 -14.48 6.38 2.43
C GLU A 98 -13.93 5.74 3.70
N ARG A 99 -13.44 4.49 3.62
CA ARG A 99 -12.96 3.72 4.77
C ARG A 99 -11.44 3.73 4.96
N SER A 100 -10.67 3.88 3.88
CA SER A 100 -9.20 3.85 3.94
C SER A 100 -8.60 4.88 2.99
N ARG A 101 -7.93 5.90 3.58
CA ARG A 101 -7.22 6.92 2.81
C ARG A 101 -6.10 6.31 1.97
N TYR A 102 -5.36 5.36 2.53
CA TYR A 102 -4.26 4.68 1.85
C TYR A 102 -4.75 3.88 0.63
N ALA A 103 -5.69 2.94 0.83
CA ALA A 103 -6.18 2.11 -0.27
C ALA A 103 -6.94 2.95 -1.31
N GLY A 104 -7.68 3.97 -0.87
CA GLY A 104 -8.36 4.91 -1.75
C GLY A 104 -7.37 5.66 -2.65
N PHE A 105 -6.28 6.17 -2.07
CA PHE A 105 -5.26 6.88 -2.83
C PHE A 105 -4.55 5.98 -3.85
N GLN A 106 -4.09 4.79 -3.44
CA GLN A 106 -3.40 3.85 -4.33
C GLN A 106 -4.33 3.33 -5.44
N SER A 107 -5.59 3.04 -5.13
CA SER A 107 -6.56 2.60 -6.15
C SER A 107 -6.87 3.71 -7.16
N LEU A 108 -6.99 4.97 -6.72
CA LEU A 108 -7.18 6.10 -7.62
C LEU A 108 -5.96 6.35 -8.50
N GLN A 109 -4.76 6.22 -7.95
CA GLN A 109 -3.51 6.25 -8.72
C GLN A 109 -3.48 5.15 -9.79
N ALA A 110 -3.87 3.93 -9.45
CA ALA A 110 -3.98 2.82 -10.40
C ALA A 110 -4.98 3.12 -11.53
N VAL A 111 -6.14 3.68 -11.20
CA VAL A 111 -7.13 4.13 -12.20
C VAL A 111 -6.51 5.17 -13.14
N ALA A 112 -5.92 6.24 -12.59
CA ALA A 112 -5.34 7.32 -13.37
C ALA A 112 -4.23 6.82 -14.31
N PHE A 113 -3.33 5.99 -13.79
CA PHE A 113 -2.27 5.38 -14.60
C PHE A 113 -2.82 4.49 -15.71
N GLN A 114 -3.75 3.59 -15.40
CA GLN A 114 -4.29 2.67 -16.41
C GLN A 114 -5.09 3.42 -17.50
N VAL A 115 -5.81 4.50 -17.14
CA VAL A 115 -6.45 5.40 -18.11
C VAL A 115 -5.41 6.07 -19.00
N ALA A 116 -4.35 6.65 -18.42
CA ALA A 116 -3.27 7.28 -19.18
C ALA A 116 -2.58 6.30 -20.12
N ALA A 117 -2.27 5.09 -19.64
CA ALA A 117 -1.66 4.02 -20.43
C ALA A 117 -2.58 3.56 -21.57
N LEU A 118 -3.88 3.44 -21.33
CA LEU A 118 -4.86 3.09 -22.36
C LEU A 118 -4.92 4.18 -23.44
N LEU A 119 -5.02 5.45 -23.05
CA LEU A 119 -5.03 6.57 -23.99
C LEU A 119 -3.75 6.61 -24.83
N ALA A 120 -2.58 6.52 -24.19
CA ALA A 120 -1.30 6.49 -24.89
C ALA A 120 -1.22 5.32 -25.90
N THR A 121 -1.69 4.13 -25.50
CA THR A 121 -1.72 2.94 -26.36
C THR A 121 -2.68 3.11 -27.55
N VAL A 122 -3.87 3.68 -27.33
CA VAL A 122 -4.85 3.93 -28.40
C VAL A 122 -4.31 4.97 -29.38
N LEU A 123 -3.77 6.09 -28.90
CA LEU A 123 -3.19 7.12 -29.75
C LEU A 123 -2.01 6.57 -30.56
N GLY A 124 -1.10 5.83 -29.91
CA GLY A 124 0.00 5.14 -30.58
C GLY A 124 -0.48 4.14 -31.63
N GLY A 125 -1.51 3.35 -31.31
CA GLY A 125 -2.12 2.41 -32.24
C GLY A 125 -2.72 3.07 -33.49
N ILE A 126 -3.38 4.23 -33.34
CA ILE A 126 -3.88 5.02 -34.46
C ILE A 126 -2.72 5.46 -35.37
N LEU A 127 -1.63 5.96 -34.79
CA LEU A 127 -0.44 6.37 -35.56
C LEU A 127 0.20 5.19 -36.30
N VAL A 128 0.24 4.01 -35.67
CA VAL A 128 0.71 2.77 -36.31
C VAL A 128 -0.17 2.42 -37.51
N VAL A 129 -1.50 2.41 -37.35
CA VAL A 129 -2.43 2.12 -38.45
C VAL A 129 -2.25 3.11 -39.61
N VAL A 130 -2.19 4.41 -39.31
CA VAL A 130 -1.94 5.45 -40.33
C VAL A 130 -0.61 5.23 -41.03
N GLY A 131 0.47 4.94 -40.29
CA GLY A 131 1.78 4.66 -40.85
C GLY A 131 1.79 3.48 -41.81
N TRP A 132 1.10 2.39 -41.45
CA TRP A 132 0.95 1.22 -42.32
C TRP A 132 0.09 1.51 -43.55
N VAL A 133 -1.03 2.21 -43.40
CA VAL A 133 -1.90 2.59 -44.53
C VAL A 133 -1.16 3.48 -45.51
N VAL A 134 -0.46 4.52 -45.04
CA VAL A 134 0.34 5.41 -45.89
C VAL A 134 1.46 4.64 -46.60
N SER A 135 2.16 3.76 -45.88
CA SER A 135 3.22 2.92 -46.47
C SER A 135 2.66 2.00 -47.56
N ALA A 136 1.50 1.39 -47.33
CA ALA A 136 0.85 0.51 -48.30
C ALA A 136 0.40 1.28 -49.56
N LEU A 137 -0.19 2.47 -49.41
CA LEU A 137 -0.63 3.29 -50.54
C LEU A 137 0.55 3.76 -51.40
N LEU A 138 1.69 4.09 -50.77
CA LEU A 138 2.88 4.59 -51.47
C LEU A 138 3.79 3.48 -52.01
N VAL A 139 3.41 2.21 -51.87
CA VAL A 139 4.22 1.08 -52.36
C VAL A 139 4.39 1.12 -53.88
N ALA A 140 3.38 1.60 -54.61
CA ALA A 140 3.38 1.70 -56.07
C ALA A 140 4.50 2.60 -56.63
N VAL A 141 4.99 3.55 -55.82
CA VAL A 141 6.06 4.48 -56.18
C VAL A 141 7.37 4.20 -55.43
N ALA A 142 7.53 2.98 -54.90
CA ALA A 142 8.67 2.52 -54.07
C ALA A 142 8.92 3.28 -52.75
N VAL A 143 8.36 4.48 -52.57
CA VAL A 143 8.42 5.27 -51.32
C VAL A 143 7.83 4.49 -50.15
N GLY A 144 6.76 3.72 -50.37
CA GLY A 144 6.15 2.88 -49.35
C GLY A 144 7.12 1.88 -48.73
N CYS A 145 8.01 1.28 -49.53
CA CYS A 145 9.03 0.33 -49.05
C CYS A 145 10.04 1.01 -48.10
N LEU A 146 10.35 2.30 -48.34
CA LEU A 146 11.24 3.07 -47.47
C LEU A 146 10.56 3.49 -46.17
N LEU A 147 9.23 3.65 -46.16
CA LEU A 147 8.45 4.00 -44.97
C LEU A 147 8.15 2.80 -44.06
N MET A 148 8.05 1.59 -44.60
CA MET A 148 7.84 0.35 -43.83
C MET A 148 8.76 0.16 -42.62
N PRO A 149 10.10 0.35 -42.69
CA PRO A 149 10.95 0.24 -41.50
C PRO A 149 10.58 1.25 -40.40
N PHE A 150 10.15 2.46 -40.75
CA PHE A 150 9.68 3.44 -39.77
C PHE A 150 8.34 3.03 -39.16
N ALA A 151 7.40 2.52 -39.96
CA ALA A 151 6.14 1.98 -39.46
C ALA A 151 6.36 0.78 -38.52
N LEU A 152 7.34 -0.09 -38.82
CA LEU A 152 7.77 -1.19 -37.95
C LEU A 152 8.38 -0.69 -36.64
N LEU A 153 9.29 0.30 -36.69
CA LEU A 153 9.87 0.90 -35.49
C LEU A 153 8.81 1.54 -34.60
N LEU A 154 7.85 2.25 -35.20
CA LEU A 154 6.71 2.83 -34.47
C LEU A 154 5.85 1.74 -33.82
N THR A 155 5.57 0.64 -34.55
CA THR A 155 4.84 -0.51 -34.01
C THR A 155 5.57 -1.11 -32.81
N LEU A 156 6.89 -1.31 -32.93
CA LEU A 156 7.72 -1.82 -31.84
C LEU A 156 7.72 -0.88 -30.63
N ALA A 157 7.84 0.43 -30.85
CA ALA A 157 7.81 1.43 -29.78
C ALA A 157 6.49 1.40 -29.00
N VAL A 158 5.35 1.29 -29.68
CA VAL A 158 4.03 1.19 -29.03
C VAL A 158 3.89 -0.11 -28.23
N ILE A 159 4.38 -1.24 -28.76
CA ILE A 159 4.38 -2.52 -28.04
C ILE A 159 5.25 -2.44 -26.79
N LEU A 160 6.47 -1.91 -26.90
CA LEU A 160 7.38 -1.75 -25.76
C LEU A 160 6.79 -0.83 -24.69
N MET A 161 6.14 0.26 -25.08
CA MET A 161 5.44 1.15 -24.16
C MET A 161 4.30 0.42 -23.44
N ALA A 162 3.49 -0.38 -24.14
CA ALA A 162 2.41 -1.16 -23.52
C ALA A 162 2.95 -2.19 -22.52
N ILE A 163 4.04 -2.88 -22.85
CA ILE A 163 4.73 -3.81 -21.94
C ILE A 163 5.29 -3.05 -20.72
N ALA A 164 5.94 -1.91 -20.94
CA ALA A 164 6.47 -1.08 -19.85
C ALA A 164 5.35 -0.63 -18.90
N ALA A 165 4.19 -0.23 -19.44
CA ALA A 165 3.04 0.14 -18.62
C ALA A 165 2.50 -1.04 -17.80
N LEU A 166 2.45 -2.24 -18.41
CA LEU A 166 2.03 -3.46 -17.71
C LEU A 166 2.98 -3.79 -16.55
N VAL A 167 4.29 -3.80 -16.82
CA VAL A 167 5.34 -4.08 -15.83
C VAL A 167 5.29 -3.04 -14.71
N TYR A 168 5.15 -1.76 -15.04
CA TYR A 168 5.12 -0.69 -14.04
C TYR A 168 3.86 -0.77 -13.17
N GLY A 169 2.71 -1.16 -13.72
CA GLY A 169 1.51 -1.46 -12.95
C GLY A 169 1.71 -2.64 -11.99
N LEU A 170 2.32 -3.73 -12.46
CA LEU A 170 2.60 -4.90 -11.62
C LEU A 170 3.65 -4.61 -10.54
N PHE A 171 4.65 -3.78 -10.85
CA PHE A 171 5.63 -3.29 -9.88
C PHE A 171 4.95 -2.47 -8.78
N GLY A 172 4.01 -1.58 -9.13
CA GLY A 172 3.19 -0.87 -8.15
C GLY A 172 2.38 -1.82 -7.25
N ALA A 173 1.81 -2.88 -7.83
CA ALA A 173 1.11 -3.92 -7.06
C ALA A 173 2.04 -4.61 -6.06
N TYR A 174 3.26 -4.96 -6.49
CA TYR A 174 4.27 -5.59 -5.64
C TYR A 174 4.73 -4.69 -4.49
N GLU A 175 5.04 -3.41 -4.77
CA GLU A 175 5.48 -2.46 -3.74
C GLU A 175 4.40 -2.26 -2.67
N VAL A 176 3.15 -2.03 -3.09
CA VAL A 176 2.02 -1.81 -2.19
C VAL A 176 1.68 -3.07 -1.40
N TYR A 177 1.77 -4.24 -2.01
CA TYR A 177 1.58 -5.52 -1.31
C TYR A 177 2.57 -5.69 -0.15
N ASN A 178 3.82 -5.28 -0.33
CA ASN A 178 4.86 -5.30 0.69
C ASN A 178 4.74 -4.16 1.73
N GLY A 179 3.71 -3.32 1.63
CA GLY A 179 3.48 -2.18 2.53
C GLY A 179 4.35 -0.97 2.25
N ARG A 180 4.98 -0.88 1.07
CA ARG A 180 5.72 0.30 0.63
C ARG A 180 4.75 1.28 -0.04
N ASP A 181 4.97 2.57 0.15
CA ASP A 181 4.21 3.60 -0.55
C ASP A 181 4.68 3.67 -1.99
N PHE A 182 3.77 3.35 -2.92
CA PHE A 182 4.02 3.50 -4.35
C PHE A 182 3.42 4.81 -4.87
N ARG A 183 4.10 5.42 -5.85
CA ARG A 183 3.63 6.61 -6.55
C ARG A 183 4.01 6.54 -8.02
N TYR A 184 3.02 6.69 -8.90
CA TYR A 184 3.30 6.85 -10.33
C TYR A 184 3.98 8.20 -10.60
N TRP A 185 5.11 8.17 -11.31
CA TRP A 185 5.87 9.37 -11.66
C TRP A 185 5.04 10.37 -12.49
N LEU A 186 4.16 9.87 -13.37
CA LEU A 186 3.33 10.69 -14.27
C LEU A 186 2.29 11.57 -13.56
N VAL A 187 2.04 11.34 -12.26
CA VAL A 187 1.03 12.04 -11.45
C VAL A 187 1.68 13.03 -10.47
N GLY A 188 3.02 13.07 -10.38
CA GLY A 188 3.76 13.91 -9.44
C GLY A 188 3.64 15.41 -9.72
N GLU A 189 3.87 15.82 -10.97
CA GLU A 189 4.01 17.25 -11.32
C GLU A 189 2.67 18.01 -11.35
N TRP A 190 1.56 17.33 -11.67
CA TRP A 190 0.23 17.96 -11.76
C TRP A 190 -0.36 18.27 -10.38
N LEU A 191 -0.11 17.42 -9.38
CA LEU A 191 -0.59 17.65 -8.00
C LEU A 191 0.23 18.71 -7.25
N GLU A 192 1.52 18.87 -7.57
CA GLU A 192 2.36 19.92 -6.98
C GLU A 192 1.94 21.33 -7.43
N GLN A 193 1.38 21.48 -8.63
CA GLN A 193 0.89 22.78 -9.12
C GLN A 193 -0.46 23.18 -8.51
N GLU A 194 -1.35 22.23 -8.24
CA GLU A 194 -2.68 22.53 -7.67
C GLU A 194 -2.61 22.85 -6.17
N GLN A 195 -1.61 22.32 -5.45
CA GLN A 195 -1.39 22.65 -4.03
C GLN A 195 -0.55 23.92 -3.81
N ALA A 196 0.03 24.49 -4.87
CA ALA A 196 0.80 25.74 -4.82
C ALA A 196 -0.04 26.99 -5.19
N ARG A 197 -1.34 26.83 -5.46
CA ARG A 197 -2.32 27.91 -5.67
C ARG A 197 -3.23 28.07 -4.47
#